data_AF-A0A7M2YB57-F1
#
_entry.id   AF-A0A7M2YB57-F1
#
_cell.length_a   1.000
_cell.length_b   1.000
_cell.length_c   1.000
_cell.angle_alpha   90.00
_cell.angle_beta   90.00
_cell.angle_gamma   90.00
#
_symmetry.space_group_name_H-M   'P 1'
#
loop_
_entity.id
_entity.type
_entity.pdbx_description
1 polymer ?
#
loop_
_entity_poly.entity_id
_entity_poly.type
_entity_poly.pdbx_seq_one_letter_code
_entity_poly.pdbx_strand_id
1 'polypeptide(L)'
;MIDKEELLNNKDFYKSFKTGEDLTSFFKTMHKRAIEHMLEAELDDHLDTEKHQKTKDGNYRNGHQTKKIKTSFGEDEIKVPRDRESSFQPALVPKRHNIIDGLENIIISFYAKGMSVSDIEDQIKEMYDFDVSTSTISRITNAVSSEIVAWQNRPLEDLYLIVWMDGIVFKVRENSKVINKTIYLAVGLRRDGKKEVLGMWLGKNESSSFWMSVLTDMKARGVEDILITATDNLNGFTQTIRSVFPQSQTQICVVHQIRNACKYVVWKDRKTFTADMKHIYNAPTKQAAEAALNDFAEKWESKYSYAIKSWRDNWDELTVFFDFPVEIRKIIYTTNLIENLNGKIRKYTKNKMSFPTDDAVLKSVFLALREATKKWTMPIRNWGIVLNQFMLIFEERLRL
;
A
#
# COMPACT_ATOMS: atom_id res chain seq x y z
N MET A 1 -33.48 10.22 -29.36
CA MET A 1 -32.16 9.63 -29.02
C MET A 1 -31.42 9.46 -30.33
N ILE A 2 -30.26 10.10 -30.48
CA ILE A 2 -29.36 9.79 -31.61
C ILE A 2 -28.82 8.39 -31.36
N ASP A 3 -28.97 7.48 -32.33
CA ASP A 3 -28.38 6.15 -32.24
C ASP A 3 -26.86 6.26 -32.35
N LYS A 4 -26.18 6.00 -31.22
CA LYS A 4 -24.72 6.12 -31.13
C LYS A 4 -24.03 5.05 -31.97
N GLU A 5 -24.68 3.90 -32.22
CA GLU A 5 -24.10 2.83 -33.04
C GLU A 5 -24.09 3.18 -34.53
N GLU A 6 -25.09 3.91 -35.02
CA GLU A 6 -25.16 4.32 -36.42
C GLU A 6 -24.04 5.31 -36.79
N LEU A 7 -23.71 6.22 -35.86
CA LEU A 7 -22.64 7.21 -36.02
C LEU A 7 -21.25 6.57 -35.94
N LEU A 8 -21.07 5.55 -35.10
CA LEU A 8 -19.81 4.81 -34.93
C LEU A 8 -19.57 3.73 -36.00
N ASN A 9 -20.58 3.37 -36.79
CA ASN A 9 -20.46 2.35 -37.85
C ASN A 9 -20.35 2.93 -39.27
N ASN A 10 -20.33 4.26 -39.41
CA ASN A 10 -20.21 4.92 -40.70
C ASN A 10 -18.76 4.87 -41.23
N LYS A 11 -18.50 3.98 -42.20
CA LYS A 11 -17.16 3.82 -42.81
C LYS A 11 -16.67 5.08 -43.54
N ASP A 12 -17.57 5.88 -44.11
CA ASP A 12 -17.18 7.09 -44.85
C ASP A 12 -16.78 8.23 -43.91
N PHE A 13 -17.34 8.24 -42.69
CA PHE A 13 -16.86 9.12 -41.61
C PHE A 13 -15.40 8.83 -41.27
N TYR A 14 -14.99 7.57 -41.12
CA TYR A 14 -13.60 7.23 -40.80
C TYR A 14 -12.62 7.46 -41.97
N LYS A 15 -13.08 7.33 -43.22
CA LYS A 15 -12.27 7.67 -44.40
C LYS A 15 -11.97 9.16 -44.51
N SER A 16 -12.72 10.02 -43.81
CA SER A 16 -12.49 11.47 -43.83
C SER A 16 -11.20 11.87 -43.10
N PHE A 17 -10.70 11.04 -42.17
CA PHE A 17 -9.46 11.28 -41.45
C PHE A 17 -8.25 10.79 -42.26
N LYS A 18 -7.31 11.71 -42.52
CA LYS A 18 -6.12 11.40 -43.33
C LYS A 18 -4.96 10.83 -42.52
N THR A 19 -4.88 11.15 -41.23
CA THR A 19 -3.81 10.72 -40.31
C THR A 19 -4.36 10.45 -38.91
N GLY A 20 -3.56 9.78 -38.06
CA GLY A 20 -3.91 9.60 -36.64
C GLY A 20 -3.99 10.91 -35.86
N GLU A 21 -3.22 11.93 -36.26
CA GLU A 21 -3.29 13.29 -35.69
C GLU A 21 -4.62 13.97 -36.02
N ASP A 22 -5.10 13.82 -37.25
CA ASP A 22 -6.39 14.35 -37.72
C ASP A 22 -7.55 13.80 -36.88
N LEU A 23 -7.55 12.47 -36.67
CA LEU A 23 -8.51 11.79 -35.80
C LEU A 23 -8.42 12.31 -34.34
N THR A 24 -7.22 12.49 -33.81
CA THR A 24 -7.02 12.99 -32.44
C THR A 24 -7.51 14.43 -32.29
N SER A 25 -7.28 15.27 -33.30
CA SER A 25 -7.77 16.66 -33.34
C SER A 25 -9.29 16.75 -33.37
N PHE A 26 -9.94 15.81 -34.06
CA PHE A 26 -11.39 15.70 -34.08
C PHE A 26 -11.93 15.32 -32.71
N PHE A 27 -11.35 14.32 -32.04
CA PHE A 27 -11.73 13.95 -30.68
C PHE A 27 -11.54 15.11 -29.69
N LYS A 28 -10.45 15.86 -29.80
CA LYS A 28 -10.21 17.06 -29.00
C LYS A 28 -11.34 18.08 -29.18
N THR A 29 -11.70 18.37 -30.42
CA THR A 29 -12.78 19.32 -30.75
C THR A 29 -14.15 18.83 -30.28
N MET A 30 -14.44 17.53 -30.46
CA MET A 30 -15.68 16.91 -30.02
C MET A 30 -15.83 16.96 -28.50
N HIS A 31 -14.76 16.61 -27.79
CA HIS A 31 -14.69 16.63 -26.34
C HIS A 31 -14.90 18.03 -25.78
N LYS A 32 -14.22 19.05 -26.36
CA LYS A 32 -14.44 20.46 -26.04
C LYS A 32 -15.92 20.86 -26.17
N ARG A 33 -16.54 20.57 -27.31
CA ARG A 33 -17.94 20.90 -27.55
C ARG A 33 -18.88 20.17 -26.59
N ALA A 34 -18.61 18.90 -26.30
CA ALA A 34 -19.40 18.12 -25.35
C ALA A 34 -19.38 18.78 -23.96
N ILE A 35 -18.20 19.19 -23.48
CA ILE A 35 -18.07 19.90 -22.20
C ILE A 35 -18.85 21.22 -22.21
N GLU A 36 -18.70 22.05 -23.24
CA GLU A 36 -19.42 23.33 -23.35
C GLU A 36 -20.95 23.12 -23.35
N HIS A 37 -21.45 22.13 -24.08
CA HIS A 37 -22.88 21.81 -24.11
C HIS A 37 -23.41 21.25 -22.79
N MET A 38 -22.63 20.41 -22.10
CA MET A 38 -23.01 19.91 -20.78
C MET A 38 -23.06 21.04 -19.74
N LEU A 39 -22.12 21.98 -19.79
CA LEU A 39 -22.13 23.15 -18.90
C LEU A 39 -23.31 24.09 -19.18
N GLU A 40 -23.73 24.22 -20.45
CA GLU A 40 -24.95 24.95 -20.81
C GLU A 40 -26.21 24.28 -20.24
N ALA A 41 -26.27 22.95 -20.31
CA ALA A 41 -27.36 22.16 -19.74
C ALA A 41 -27.40 22.23 -18.21
N GLU A 42 -26.25 22.20 -17.54
CA GLU A 42 -26.18 22.44 -16.08
C GLU A 42 -26.70 23.84 -15.72
N LEU A 43 -26.44 24.85 -16.55
CA LEU A 43 -26.96 26.20 -16.31
C LEU A 43 -28.46 26.31 -16.61
N ASP A 44 -28.97 25.60 -17.62
CA ASP A 44 -30.41 25.50 -17.89
C ASP A 44 -31.15 24.92 -16.67
N ASP A 45 -30.61 23.86 -16.07
CA ASP A 45 -31.15 23.22 -14.85
C ASP A 45 -31.06 24.16 -13.63
N HIS A 46 -29.90 24.82 -13.42
CA HIS A 46 -29.71 25.77 -12.32
C HIS A 46 -30.66 26.98 -12.38
N LEU A 47 -31.03 27.43 -13.59
CA LEU A 47 -31.93 28.57 -13.79
C LEU A 47 -33.40 28.17 -14.05
N ASP A 48 -33.71 26.87 -14.06
CA ASP A 48 -35.01 26.29 -14.47
C ASP A 48 -35.56 26.91 -15.78
N THR A 49 -34.66 27.29 -16.69
CA THR A 49 -35.01 28.01 -17.93
C THR A 49 -33.99 27.83 -19.02
N GLU A 50 -34.49 27.61 -20.23
CA GLU A 50 -33.66 27.58 -21.43
C GLU A 50 -33.21 28.98 -21.86
N LYS A 51 -32.15 29.01 -22.66
CA LYS A 51 -31.63 30.24 -23.28
C LYS A 51 -32.75 31.02 -24.00
N HIS A 52 -32.89 32.31 -23.65
CA HIS A 52 -33.90 33.25 -24.16
C HIS A 52 -35.35 33.06 -23.66
N GLN A 53 -35.58 32.19 -22.68
CA GLN A 53 -36.86 32.13 -21.98
C GLN A 53 -36.89 33.10 -20.79
N LYS A 54 -38.09 33.50 -20.35
CA LYS A 54 -38.27 34.40 -19.21
C LYS A 54 -38.02 33.65 -17.90
N THR A 55 -37.02 34.07 -17.12
CA THR A 55 -36.75 33.57 -15.77
C THR A 55 -37.78 34.07 -14.77
N LYS A 56 -38.17 33.19 -13.83
CA LYS A 56 -39.12 33.50 -12.74
C LYS A 56 -38.46 34.16 -11.54
N ASP A 57 -37.19 33.82 -11.28
CA ASP A 57 -36.49 34.13 -10.02
C ASP A 57 -35.52 35.32 -10.09
N GLY A 58 -35.59 36.15 -11.14
CA GLY A 58 -34.80 37.38 -11.24
C GLY A 58 -33.29 37.19 -11.50
N ASN A 59 -32.78 35.96 -11.46
CA ASN A 59 -31.45 35.62 -11.97
C ASN A 59 -31.49 35.41 -13.50
N TYR A 60 -30.41 35.76 -14.20
CA TYR A 60 -30.34 35.73 -15.66
C TYR A 60 -28.98 35.23 -16.13
N ARG A 61 -28.94 34.65 -17.33
CA ARG A 61 -27.69 34.34 -18.03
C ARG A 61 -26.90 35.62 -18.29
N ASN A 62 -25.59 35.61 -18.03
CA ASN A 62 -24.69 36.77 -18.18
C ASN A 62 -23.50 36.47 -19.12
N GLY A 63 -23.75 35.71 -20.18
CA GLY A 63 -22.73 35.32 -21.15
C GLY A 63 -21.80 34.22 -20.64
N HIS A 64 -20.54 34.25 -21.10
CA HIS A 64 -19.55 33.19 -20.87
C HIS A 64 -18.24 33.74 -20.35
N GLN A 65 -17.55 32.94 -19.54
CA GLN A 65 -16.16 33.15 -19.14
C GLN A 65 -15.28 32.14 -19.87
N THR A 66 -14.17 32.61 -20.46
CA THR A 66 -13.17 31.71 -21.02
C THR A 66 -12.38 31.06 -19.90
N LYS A 67 -12.22 29.73 -19.97
CA LYS A 67 -11.45 28.94 -19.02
C LYS A 67 -10.54 27.97 -19.75
N LYS A 68 -9.26 27.97 -19.40
CA LYS A 68 -8.30 26.95 -19.86
C LYS A 68 -8.51 25.66 -19.08
N ILE A 69 -8.71 24.57 -19.79
CA ILE A 69 -8.80 23.21 -19.25
C ILE A 69 -7.65 22.36 -19.80
N LYS A 70 -7.14 21.46 -18.96
CA LYS A 70 -6.12 20.47 -19.31
C LYS A 70 -6.78 19.10 -19.32
N THR A 71 -6.73 18.45 -20.47
CA THR A 71 -7.43 17.18 -20.75
C THR A 71 -6.44 16.11 -21.18
N SER A 72 -6.87 14.85 -21.32
CA SER A 72 -6.05 13.79 -21.93
C SER A 72 -5.65 14.09 -23.38
N PHE A 73 -6.35 15.00 -24.07
CA PHE A 73 -6.05 15.45 -25.43
C PHE A 73 -5.22 16.75 -25.47
N GLY A 74 -4.65 17.17 -24.33
CA GLY A 74 -3.86 18.40 -24.18
C GLY A 74 -4.68 19.59 -23.64
N GLU A 75 -4.11 20.79 -23.77
CA GLU A 75 -4.76 22.04 -23.33
C GLU A 75 -5.82 22.52 -24.34
N ASP A 76 -6.94 23.01 -23.82
CA ASP A 76 -7.99 23.66 -24.60
C ASP A 76 -8.63 24.81 -23.82
N GLU A 77 -9.27 25.73 -24.55
CA GLU A 77 -10.01 26.86 -23.99
C GLU A 77 -11.50 26.65 -24.17
N ILE A 78 -12.24 26.46 -23.07
CA ILE A 78 -13.70 26.32 -23.09
C ILE A 78 -14.40 27.63 -22.69
N LYS A 79 -15.61 27.79 -23.18
CA LYS A 79 -16.55 28.84 -22.77
C LYS A 79 -17.48 28.31 -21.69
N VAL A 80 -17.26 28.75 -20.46
CA VAL A 80 -18.11 28.37 -19.31
C VAL A 80 -19.24 29.40 -19.17
N PRO A 81 -20.52 28.99 -19.22
CA PRO A 81 -21.63 29.92 -19.08
C PRO A 81 -21.73 30.40 -17.62
N ARG A 82 -22.27 31.61 -17.41
CA ARG A 82 -22.41 32.21 -16.07
C ARG A 82 -23.77 32.85 -15.89
N ASP A 83 -24.23 32.86 -14.64
CA ASP A 83 -25.41 33.60 -14.20
C ASP A 83 -25.04 35.01 -13.71
N ARG A 84 -26.03 35.89 -13.58
CA ARG A 84 -25.84 37.29 -13.20
C ARG A 84 -25.50 37.43 -11.71
N GLU A 85 -26.08 36.58 -10.88
CA GLU A 85 -25.86 36.58 -9.44
C GLU A 85 -24.61 35.80 -9.01
N SER A 86 -23.90 35.17 -9.96
CA SER A 86 -22.71 34.34 -9.70
C SER A 86 -22.96 33.14 -8.76
N SER A 87 -24.22 32.73 -8.62
CA SER A 87 -24.69 31.62 -7.78
C SER A 87 -24.43 30.25 -8.40
N PHE A 88 -24.30 30.17 -9.73
CA PHE A 88 -24.10 28.91 -10.45
C PHE A 88 -22.78 28.25 -10.06
N GLN A 89 -22.80 26.98 -9.65
CA GLN A 89 -21.61 26.18 -9.35
C GLN A 89 -21.58 24.95 -10.28
N PRO A 90 -20.82 25.00 -11.39
CA PRO A 90 -20.78 23.89 -12.33
C PRO A 90 -20.22 22.63 -11.66
N ALA A 91 -20.88 21.49 -11.88
CA ALA A 91 -20.47 20.20 -11.35
C ALA A 91 -19.39 19.57 -12.24
N LEU A 92 -19.56 19.61 -13.56
CA LEU A 92 -18.62 19.03 -14.52
C LEU A 92 -17.23 19.67 -14.48
N VAL A 93 -17.18 21.01 -14.40
CA VAL A 93 -15.92 21.77 -14.39
C VAL A 93 -15.95 22.81 -13.25
N PRO A 94 -15.64 22.40 -12.01
CA PRO A 94 -15.79 23.24 -10.83
C PRO A 94 -15.05 24.57 -10.95
N LYS A 95 -15.59 25.63 -10.33
CA LYS A 95 -14.92 26.94 -10.29
C LYS A 95 -13.49 26.77 -9.78
N ARG A 96 -12.54 27.47 -10.44
CA ARG A 96 -11.10 27.46 -10.14
C ARG A 96 -10.35 26.12 -10.35
N HIS A 97 -10.98 25.09 -10.92
CA HIS A 97 -10.33 23.82 -11.29
C HIS A 97 -10.07 23.74 -12.80
N ASN A 98 -8.82 23.54 -13.21
CA ASN A 98 -8.43 23.55 -14.63
C ASN A 98 -8.02 22.17 -15.17
N ILE A 99 -8.08 21.11 -14.35
CA ILE A 99 -7.66 19.75 -14.73
C ILE A 99 -8.90 18.89 -14.85
N ILE A 100 -8.98 18.08 -15.90
CA ILE A 100 -10.03 17.07 -16.08
C ILE A 100 -9.65 15.76 -15.38
N ASP A 101 -10.67 15.10 -14.84
CA ASP A 101 -10.62 13.80 -14.16
C ASP A 101 -9.73 12.77 -14.88
N GLY A 102 -8.85 12.13 -14.11
CA GLY A 102 -8.00 11.03 -14.57
C GLY A 102 -6.50 11.32 -14.54
N LEU A 103 -6.06 12.57 -14.78
CA LEU A 103 -4.63 12.93 -14.69
C LEU A 103 -4.09 12.75 -13.27
N GLU A 104 -4.93 13.03 -12.27
CA GLU A 104 -4.59 12.84 -10.85
C GLU A 104 -4.24 11.37 -10.56
N ASN A 105 -5.02 10.43 -11.11
CA ASN A 105 -4.74 9.00 -10.96
C ASN A 105 -3.42 8.59 -11.61
N ILE A 106 -3.05 9.22 -12.73
CA ILE A 106 -1.77 9.00 -13.41
C ILE A 106 -0.62 9.54 -12.56
N ILE A 107 -0.76 10.76 -12.04
CA ILE A 107 0.22 11.37 -11.13
C ILE A 107 0.42 10.51 -9.88
N ILE A 108 -0.66 10.06 -9.25
CA ILE A 108 -0.63 9.17 -8.08
C ILE A 108 0.04 7.84 -8.44
N SER A 109 -0.26 7.27 -9.61
CA SER A 109 0.36 6.04 -10.11
C SER A 109 1.87 6.19 -10.34
N PHE A 110 2.32 7.28 -10.96
CA PHE A 110 3.75 7.55 -11.14
C PHE A 110 4.47 7.75 -9.81
N TYR A 111 3.85 8.50 -8.89
CA TYR A 111 4.38 8.68 -7.54
C TYR A 111 4.45 7.35 -6.77
N ALA A 112 3.43 6.50 -6.89
CA ALA A 112 3.38 5.15 -6.31
C ALA A 112 4.50 4.24 -6.84
N LYS A 113 4.88 4.41 -8.11
CA LYS A 113 5.97 3.67 -8.75
C LYS A 113 7.36 4.21 -8.40
N GLY A 114 7.44 5.27 -7.60
CA GLY A 114 8.70 5.78 -7.06
C GLY A 114 9.35 6.89 -7.88
N MET A 115 8.62 7.49 -8.84
CA MET A 115 9.12 8.65 -9.58
C MET A 115 9.25 9.87 -8.66
N SER A 116 10.26 10.70 -8.92
CA SER A 116 10.40 11.99 -8.25
C SER A 116 9.32 12.97 -8.74
N VAL A 117 9.06 14.04 -8.00
CA VAL A 117 8.08 15.05 -8.43
C VAL A 117 8.51 15.72 -9.74
N SER A 118 9.82 15.93 -9.91
CA SER A 118 10.40 16.45 -11.16
C SER A 118 10.29 15.44 -12.31
N ASP A 119 10.54 14.16 -12.05
CA ASP A 119 10.41 13.12 -13.09
C ASP A 119 8.95 13.02 -13.58
N ILE A 120 7.98 13.23 -12.68
CA ILE A 120 6.55 13.24 -13.02
C ILE A 120 6.21 14.45 -13.89
N GLU A 121 6.75 15.62 -13.57
CA GLU A 121 6.57 16.84 -14.36
C GLU A 121 7.12 16.65 -15.78
N ASP A 122 8.35 16.15 -15.91
CA ASP A 122 8.99 15.88 -17.20
C ASP A 122 8.19 14.85 -18.01
N GLN A 123 7.74 13.75 -17.37
CA GLN A 123 6.97 12.70 -18.04
C GLN A 123 5.60 13.20 -18.53
N ILE A 124 4.93 14.04 -17.74
CA ILE A 124 3.64 14.61 -18.15
C ILE A 124 3.82 15.56 -19.31
N LYS A 125 4.87 16.39 -19.28
CA LYS A 125 5.21 17.28 -20.38
C LYS A 125 5.47 16.52 -21.66
N GLU A 126 6.25 15.43 -21.60
CA GLU A 126 6.57 14.60 -22.77
C GLU A 126 5.33 13.87 -23.34
N MET A 127 4.43 13.39 -22.47
CA MET A 127 3.27 12.60 -22.92
C MET A 127 2.07 13.44 -23.37
N TYR A 128 1.84 14.60 -22.74
CA TYR A 128 0.62 15.38 -22.91
C TYR A 128 0.86 16.81 -23.42
N ASP A 129 2.11 17.20 -23.65
CA ASP A 129 2.52 18.52 -24.17
C ASP A 129 1.96 19.70 -23.36
N PHE A 130 1.86 19.54 -22.04
CA PHE A 130 1.53 20.64 -21.14
C PHE A 130 2.29 20.57 -19.82
N ASP A 131 2.58 21.74 -19.26
CA ASP A 131 3.32 21.88 -18.01
C ASP A 131 2.41 21.63 -16.79
N VAL A 132 2.89 20.82 -15.84
CA VAL A 132 2.29 20.66 -14.51
C VAL A 132 3.35 20.96 -13.46
N SER A 133 3.15 22.05 -12.73
CA SER A 133 4.11 22.45 -11.70
C SER A 133 4.28 21.38 -10.63
N THR A 134 5.50 21.25 -10.10
CA THR A 134 5.81 20.44 -8.91
C THR A 134 4.87 20.69 -7.71
N SER A 135 4.41 21.94 -7.55
CA SER A 135 3.44 22.34 -6.51
C SER A 135 2.04 21.73 -6.74
N THR A 136 1.62 21.59 -8.00
CA THR A 136 0.35 20.94 -8.37
C THR A 136 0.43 19.44 -8.14
N ILE A 137 1.52 18.79 -8.55
CA ILE A 137 1.78 17.36 -8.27
C ILE A 137 1.79 17.09 -6.76
N SER A 138 2.43 17.96 -5.98
CA SER A 138 2.45 17.86 -4.51
C SER A 138 1.04 18.00 -3.91
N ARG A 139 0.21 18.90 -4.44
CA ARG A 139 -1.18 19.05 -3.98
C ARG A 139 -2.02 17.82 -4.28
N ILE A 140 -1.90 17.25 -5.47
CA ILE A 140 -2.61 16.02 -5.88
C ILE A 140 -2.19 14.86 -4.97
N THR A 141 -0.89 14.67 -4.77
CA THR A 141 -0.39 13.61 -3.87
C THR A 141 -0.74 13.85 -2.40
N ASN A 142 -1.01 15.09 -1.99
CA ASN A 142 -1.49 15.40 -0.64
C ASN A 142 -2.93 14.94 -0.39
N ALA A 143 -3.77 14.81 -1.42
CA ALA A 143 -5.11 14.24 -1.27
C ALA A 143 -5.06 12.82 -0.67
N VAL A 144 -4.00 12.07 -0.99
CA VAL A 144 -3.74 10.71 -0.48
C VAL A 144 -3.59 10.66 1.05
N SER A 145 -3.19 11.76 1.72
CA SER A 145 -3.08 11.78 3.19
C SER A 145 -4.41 11.44 3.86
N SER A 146 -5.53 11.94 3.32
CA SER A 146 -6.87 11.65 3.86
C SER A 146 -7.25 10.18 3.70
N GLU A 147 -6.92 9.57 2.55
CA GLU A 147 -7.11 8.15 2.31
C GLU A 147 -6.27 7.28 3.26
N ILE A 148 -5.04 7.70 3.58
CA ILE A 148 -4.18 6.98 4.53
C ILE A 148 -4.82 6.95 5.90
N VAL A 149 -5.32 8.08 6.39
CA VAL A 149 -5.98 8.16 7.70
C VAL A 149 -7.23 7.30 7.73
N ALA A 150 -8.07 7.37 6.70
CA ALA A 150 -9.25 6.51 6.59
C ALA A 150 -8.88 5.02 6.56
N TRP A 151 -7.86 4.65 5.78
CA TRP A 151 -7.38 3.28 5.68
C TRP A 151 -6.73 2.77 6.98
N GLN A 152 -6.02 3.62 7.72
CA GLN A 152 -5.43 3.28 9.02
C GLN A 152 -6.47 3.11 10.11
N ASN A 153 -7.63 3.76 10.01
CA ASN A 153 -8.71 3.67 11.02
C ASN A 153 -9.84 2.71 10.62
N ARG A 154 -9.74 2.04 9.46
CA ARG A 154 -10.79 1.13 8.99
C ARG A 154 -10.99 -0.04 9.97
N PRO A 155 -12.21 -0.57 10.14
CA PRO A 155 -12.44 -1.76 10.95
C PRO A 155 -11.65 -2.95 10.40
N LEU A 156 -11.18 -3.80 11.31
CA LEU A 156 -10.50 -5.06 11.03
C LEU A 156 -11.43 -6.23 11.40
N GLU A 157 -11.09 -7.42 10.91
CA GLU A 157 -11.78 -8.64 11.32
C GLU A 157 -11.50 -8.94 12.80
N ASP A 158 -12.45 -9.60 13.45
CA ASP A 158 -12.36 -10.05 14.85
C ASP A 158 -11.26 -11.10 15.08
N LEU A 159 -10.96 -11.94 14.08
CA LEU A 159 -9.97 -13.03 14.19
C LEU A 159 -9.04 -13.09 12.97
N TYR A 160 -7.74 -13.13 13.25
CA TYR A 160 -6.70 -13.46 12.27
C TYR A 160 -5.98 -14.76 12.62
N LEU A 161 -5.78 -15.63 11.64
CA LEU A 161 -5.11 -16.92 11.88
C LEU A 161 -3.61 -16.76 12.06
N ILE A 162 -2.99 -15.92 11.24
CA ILE A 162 -1.58 -15.59 11.35
C ILE A 162 -1.43 -14.08 11.16
N VAL A 163 -0.67 -13.43 12.03
CA VAL A 163 -0.24 -12.04 11.84
C VAL A 163 1.28 -11.96 11.78
N TRP A 164 1.81 -11.51 10.65
CA TRP A 164 3.22 -11.20 10.47
C TRP A 164 3.48 -9.74 10.79
N MET A 165 4.49 -9.47 11.62
CA MET A 165 4.89 -8.12 12.01
C MET A 165 6.37 -7.90 11.72
N ASP A 166 6.68 -6.83 11.00
CA ASP A 166 8.05 -6.51 10.57
C ASP A 166 8.24 -5.00 10.39
N GLY A 167 9.50 -4.56 10.34
CA GLY A 167 9.90 -3.16 10.23
C GLY A 167 10.78 -2.88 9.01
N ILE A 168 10.53 -1.76 8.32
CA ILE A 168 11.39 -1.25 7.25
C ILE A 168 11.96 0.10 7.64
N VAL A 169 13.29 0.18 7.71
CA VAL A 169 14.01 1.42 7.99
C VAL A 169 14.07 2.31 6.75
N PHE A 170 13.73 3.59 6.95
CA PHE A 170 13.82 4.69 5.99
C PHE A 170 14.62 5.86 6.55
N LYS A 171 15.25 6.62 5.66
CA LYS A 171 15.94 7.87 5.99
C LYS A 171 14.95 9.03 5.85
N VAL A 172 14.68 9.74 6.93
CA VAL A 172 13.73 10.86 6.97
C VAL A 172 14.42 12.10 7.52
N ARG A 173 14.16 13.27 6.91
CA ARG A 173 14.66 14.56 7.40
C ARG A 173 13.78 15.04 8.55
N GLU A 174 14.39 15.31 9.69
CA GLU A 174 13.76 15.89 10.87
C GLU A 174 14.74 16.89 11.51
N ASN A 175 14.28 18.11 11.81
CA ASN A 175 15.11 19.17 12.41
C ASN A 175 16.45 19.39 11.69
N SER A 176 16.39 19.48 10.35
CA SER A 176 17.55 19.65 9.46
C SER A 176 18.59 18.51 9.48
N LYS A 177 18.27 17.36 10.08
CA LYS A 177 19.11 16.16 10.08
C LYS A 177 18.38 14.98 9.44
N VAL A 178 19.12 14.14 8.74
CA VAL A 178 18.59 12.86 8.24
C VAL A 178 18.73 11.83 9.35
N ILE A 179 17.60 11.33 9.83
CA ILE A 179 17.55 10.27 10.84
C ILE A 179 16.90 9.01 10.26
N ASN A 180 17.24 7.86 10.82
CA ASN A 180 16.57 6.61 10.49
C ASN A 180 15.26 6.53 11.27
N LYS A 181 14.14 6.30 10.57
CA LYS A 181 12.85 5.95 11.16
C LYS A 181 12.39 4.62 10.58
N THR A 182 11.64 3.85 11.35
CA THR A 182 11.16 2.54 10.93
C THR A 182 9.65 2.64 10.68
N ILE A 183 9.21 2.14 9.53
CA ILE A 183 7.80 1.85 9.30
C ILE A 183 7.55 0.40 9.65
N TYR A 184 6.73 0.19 10.66
CA TYR A 184 6.25 -1.11 11.10
C TYR A 184 5.01 -1.49 10.31
N LEU A 185 4.96 -2.74 9.87
CA LEU A 185 3.88 -3.29 9.06
C LEU A 185 3.33 -4.53 9.75
N ALA A 186 2.01 -4.66 9.75
CA ALA A 186 1.32 -5.87 10.15
C ALA A 186 0.55 -6.43 8.95
N VAL A 187 0.71 -7.72 8.67
CA VAL A 187 0.00 -8.45 7.61
C VAL A 187 -0.75 -9.59 8.25
N GLY A 188 -2.05 -9.71 7.98
CA GLY A 188 -2.90 -10.76 8.53
C GLY A 188 -3.30 -11.79 7.46
N LEU A 189 -3.48 -13.04 7.89
CA LEU A 189 -4.17 -14.10 7.17
C LEU A 189 -5.57 -14.27 7.74
N ARG A 190 -6.59 -14.05 6.91
CA ARG A 190 -8.00 -14.17 7.28
C ARG A 190 -8.52 -15.61 7.21
N ARG A 191 -9.72 -15.84 7.73
CA ARG A 191 -10.48 -17.10 7.65
C ARG A 191 -10.84 -17.53 6.22
N ASP A 192 -10.82 -16.60 5.25
CA ASP A 192 -11.03 -16.90 3.84
C ASP A 192 -9.71 -17.27 3.10
N GLY A 193 -8.60 -17.35 3.84
CA GLY A 193 -7.28 -17.68 3.31
C GLY A 193 -6.63 -16.55 2.52
N LYS A 194 -7.26 -15.37 2.46
CA LYS A 194 -6.67 -14.18 1.85
C LYS A 194 -5.81 -13.42 2.85
N LYS A 195 -4.83 -12.74 2.28
CA LYS A 195 -3.87 -11.93 3.02
C LYS A 195 -4.29 -10.48 2.89
N GLU A 196 -4.06 -9.71 3.94
CA GLU A 196 -4.27 -8.27 3.91
C GLU A 196 -3.29 -7.55 4.84
N VAL A 197 -3.00 -6.29 4.51
CA VAL A 197 -2.13 -5.45 5.34
C VAL A 197 -3.00 -4.76 6.37
N LEU A 198 -2.81 -5.07 7.65
CA LEU A 198 -3.66 -4.59 8.75
C LEU A 198 -3.42 -3.11 9.05
N GLY A 199 -2.16 -2.69 8.96
CA GLY A 199 -1.77 -1.30 9.19
C GLY A 199 -0.30 -1.04 8.88
N MET A 200 0.05 0.24 8.98
CA MET A 200 1.42 0.71 8.97
C MET A 200 1.58 1.81 10.02
N TRP A 201 2.70 1.81 10.73
CA TRP A 201 2.98 2.78 11.80
C TRP A 201 4.42 3.27 11.69
N LEU A 202 4.62 4.58 11.76
CA LEU A 202 5.95 5.18 11.74
C LEU A 202 6.46 5.34 13.17
N GLY A 203 7.58 4.69 13.50
CA GLY A 203 8.26 4.83 14.78
C GLY A 203 9.69 5.33 14.62
N LYS A 204 10.16 6.09 15.62
CA LYS A 204 11.55 6.57 15.69
C LYS A 204 12.50 5.48 16.20
N ASN A 205 12.08 4.78 17.25
CA ASN A 205 12.83 3.71 17.90
C ASN A 205 11.95 2.48 18.05
N GLU A 206 12.54 1.31 17.85
CA GLU A 206 11.87 0.05 18.10
C GLU A 206 11.86 -0.23 19.60
N SER A 207 10.67 -0.26 20.20
CA SER A 207 10.50 -0.53 21.63
C SER A 207 9.25 -1.35 21.88
N SER A 208 9.23 -2.10 22.98
CA SER A 208 8.04 -2.80 23.48
C SER A 208 6.85 -1.85 23.65
N SER A 209 7.09 -0.63 24.17
CA SER A 209 6.05 0.40 24.32
C SER A 209 5.41 0.82 23.01
N PHE A 210 6.20 0.90 21.93
CA PHE A 210 5.69 1.21 20.60
C PHE A 210 4.80 0.07 20.09
N TRP A 211 5.26 -1.18 20.19
CA TRP A 211 4.46 -2.34 19.78
C TRP A 211 3.19 -2.52 20.62
N MET A 212 3.21 -2.13 21.90
CA MET A 212 2.00 -2.09 22.71
C MET A 212 0.94 -1.17 22.10
N SER A 213 1.36 0.01 21.63
CA SER A 213 0.46 0.95 20.96
C SER A 213 -0.10 0.38 19.64
N VAL A 214 0.73 -0.31 18.85
CA VAL A 214 0.32 -0.96 17.60
C VAL A 214 -0.71 -2.07 17.85
N LEU A 215 -0.45 -2.94 18.82
CA LEU A 215 -1.35 -4.05 19.14
C LEU A 215 -2.66 -3.54 19.75
N THR A 216 -2.61 -2.48 20.56
CA THR A 216 -3.80 -1.85 21.14
C THR A 216 -4.64 -1.15 20.06
N ASP A 217 -4.00 -0.49 19.08
CA ASP A 217 -4.68 0.08 17.91
C ASP A 217 -5.40 -0.98 17.09
N MET A 218 -4.76 -2.13 16.82
CA MET A 218 -5.41 -3.26 16.15
C MET A 218 -6.63 -3.75 16.93
N LYS A 219 -6.52 -3.87 18.26
CA LYS A 219 -7.63 -4.29 19.12
C LYS A 219 -8.78 -3.28 19.12
N ALA A 220 -8.47 -1.98 19.18
CA ALA A 220 -9.45 -0.90 19.10
C ALA A 220 -10.20 -0.87 17.74
N ARG A 221 -9.55 -1.35 16.68
CA ARG A 221 -10.14 -1.45 15.33
C ARG A 221 -10.96 -2.72 15.10
N GLY A 222 -11.06 -3.60 16.10
CA GLY A 222 -11.96 -4.76 16.06
C GLY A 222 -11.28 -6.12 16.25
N VAL A 223 -9.95 -6.20 16.26
CA VAL A 223 -9.26 -7.50 16.44
C VAL A 223 -9.43 -8.01 17.86
N GLU A 224 -10.21 -9.07 18.03
CA GLU A 224 -10.44 -9.73 19.32
C GLU A 224 -9.39 -10.80 19.58
N ASP A 225 -9.01 -11.56 18.55
CA ASP A 225 -8.13 -12.71 18.71
C ASP A 225 -7.14 -12.91 17.54
N ILE A 226 -5.97 -13.47 17.87
CA ILE A 226 -4.93 -13.86 16.92
C ILE A 226 -4.45 -15.25 17.31
N LEU A 227 -4.49 -16.21 16.38
CA LEU A 227 -4.07 -17.59 16.68
C LEU A 227 -2.54 -17.69 16.76
N ILE A 228 -1.85 -17.10 15.78
CA ILE A 228 -0.40 -17.17 15.64
C ILE A 228 0.16 -15.80 15.28
N THR A 229 1.20 -15.36 15.97
CA THR A 229 1.98 -14.16 15.61
C THR A 229 3.38 -14.56 15.17
N ALA A 230 3.83 -14.05 14.03
CA ALA A 230 5.16 -14.26 13.50
C ALA A 230 5.93 -12.94 13.45
N THR A 231 6.95 -12.79 14.30
CA THR A 231 7.62 -11.50 14.54
C THR A 231 9.13 -11.60 14.46
N ASP A 232 9.81 -10.45 14.38
CA ASP A 232 11.25 -10.40 14.67
C ASP A 232 11.52 -10.61 16.17
N ASN A 233 12.75 -10.96 16.50
CA ASN A 233 13.30 -11.10 17.84
C ASN A 233 13.64 -9.73 18.44
N LEU A 234 12.61 -8.97 18.79
CA LEU A 234 12.76 -7.72 19.51
C LEU A 234 12.56 -7.93 21.01
N ASN A 235 13.50 -7.41 21.81
CA ASN A 235 13.43 -7.40 23.27
C ASN A 235 12.08 -6.89 23.78
N GLY A 236 11.38 -7.72 24.55
CA GLY A 236 10.11 -7.37 25.18
C GLY A 236 8.89 -7.50 24.26
N PHE A 237 9.06 -7.83 22.98
CA PHE A 237 7.94 -7.87 22.03
C PHE A 237 7.02 -9.06 22.31
N THR A 238 7.56 -10.26 22.55
CA THR A 238 6.74 -11.43 22.88
C THR A 238 5.91 -11.21 24.15
N GLN A 239 6.49 -10.57 25.17
CA GLN A 239 5.76 -10.20 26.39
C GLN A 239 4.66 -9.19 26.11
N THR A 240 4.90 -8.25 25.20
CA THR A 240 3.90 -7.26 24.76
C THR A 240 2.74 -7.95 24.05
N ILE A 241 3.02 -8.89 23.15
CA ILE A 241 2.00 -9.69 22.45
C ILE A 241 1.16 -10.47 23.46
N ARG A 242 1.80 -11.20 24.39
CA ARG A 242 1.12 -11.96 25.44
C ARG A 242 0.25 -11.07 26.35
N SER A 243 0.58 -9.79 26.50
CA SER A 243 -0.22 -8.85 27.29
C SER A 243 -1.51 -8.44 26.59
N VAL A 244 -1.52 -8.32 25.26
CA VAL A 244 -2.68 -7.86 24.47
C VAL A 244 -3.52 -9.02 23.94
N PHE A 245 -2.84 -10.06 23.44
CA PHE A 245 -3.37 -11.28 22.84
C PHE A 245 -2.78 -12.51 23.55
N PRO A 246 -3.20 -12.80 24.80
CA PRO A 246 -2.57 -13.81 25.65
C PRO A 246 -2.65 -15.24 25.11
N GLN A 247 -3.67 -15.54 24.29
CA GLN A 247 -3.85 -16.86 23.70
C GLN A 247 -3.08 -17.04 22.39
N SER A 248 -2.44 -15.99 21.85
CA SER A 248 -1.67 -16.09 20.62
C SER A 248 -0.40 -16.89 20.82
N GLN A 249 -0.13 -17.83 19.91
CA GLN A 249 1.15 -18.55 19.87
C GLN A 249 2.19 -17.70 19.11
N THR A 250 3.23 -17.25 19.81
CA THR A 250 4.27 -16.39 19.23
C THR A 250 5.42 -17.20 18.66
N GLN A 251 5.60 -17.13 17.35
CA GLN A 251 6.78 -17.61 16.65
C GLN A 251 7.74 -16.45 16.36
N ILE A 252 8.99 -16.58 16.82
CA ILE A 252 10.08 -15.71 16.36
C ILE A 252 10.56 -16.14 14.98
N CYS A 253 10.77 -15.17 14.11
CA CYS A 253 11.24 -15.37 12.77
C CYS A 253 12.66 -16.00 12.75
N VAL A 254 12.73 -17.24 12.25
CA VAL A 254 13.98 -17.97 12.05
C VAL A 254 14.94 -17.23 11.11
N VAL A 255 14.44 -16.57 10.06
CA VAL A 255 15.30 -15.87 9.10
C VAL A 255 15.95 -14.63 9.73
N HIS A 256 15.21 -13.88 10.55
CA HIS A 256 15.80 -12.76 11.29
C HIS A 256 16.79 -13.24 12.35
N GLN A 257 16.50 -14.35 13.04
CA GLN A 257 17.44 -14.99 13.94
C GLN A 257 18.74 -15.39 13.23
N ILE A 258 18.66 -15.99 12.04
CA ILE A 258 19.82 -16.32 11.20
C ILE A 258 20.60 -15.06 10.83
N ARG A 259 19.92 -14.00 10.38
CA ARG A 259 20.57 -12.73 10.01
C ARG A 259 21.29 -12.10 11.20
N ASN A 260 20.65 -12.10 12.38
CA ASN A 260 21.24 -11.57 13.61
C ASN A 260 22.46 -12.39 14.04
N ALA A 261 22.34 -13.72 14.07
CA ALA A 261 23.45 -14.62 14.38
C ALA A 261 24.65 -14.41 13.44
N CYS A 262 24.41 -14.27 12.13
CA CYS A 262 25.45 -14.05 11.13
C CYS A 262 26.12 -12.67 11.20
N LYS A 263 25.56 -11.68 11.90
CA LYS A 263 26.12 -10.32 11.97
C LYS A 263 27.50 -10.29 12.62
N TYR A 264 27.76 -11.22 13.54
CA TYR A 264 28.99 -11.30 14.33
C TYR A 264 29.97 -12.36 13.80
N VAL A 265 29.63 -13.06 12.71
CA VAL A 265 30.44 -14.12 12.12
C VAL A 265 31.35 -13.52 11.04
N VAL A 266 32.65 -13.84 11.10
CA VAL A 266 33.59 -13.34 10.08
C VAL A 266 33.31 -13.95 8.71
N TRP A 267 33.64 -13.21 7.66
CA TRP A 267 33.31 -13.60 6.27
C TRP A 267 33.79 -15.01 5.89
N LYS A 268 35.00 -15.41 6.33
CA LYS A 268 35.61 -16.72 6.05
C LYS A 268 34.77 -17.89 6.56
N ASP A 269 34.18 -17.76 7.75
CA ASP A 269 33.44 -18.82 8.41
C ASP A 269 31.94 -18.79 8.06
N ARG A 270 31.45 -17.69 7.48
CA ARG A 270 30.02 -17.46 7.25
C ARG A 270 29.35 -18.54 6.40
N LYS A 271 30.04 -19.07 5.39
CA LYS A 271 29.50 -20.12 4.51
C LYS A 271 29.31 -21.44 5.25
N THR A 272 30.29 -21.87 6.05
CA THR A 272 30.21 -23.12 6.81
C THR A 272 29.26 -22.97 8.00
N PHE A 273 29.33 -21.85 8.73
CA PHE A 273 28.43 -21.52 9.83
C PHE A 273 26.96 -21.54 9.40
N THR A 274 26.62 -20.94 8.26
CA THR A 274 25.24 -20.95 7.74
C THR A 274 24.78 -22.32 7.24
N ALA A 275 25.70 -23.14 6.70
CA ALA A 275 25.41 -24.51 6.33
C ALA A 275 25.09 -25.38 7.56
N ASP A 276 25.89 -25.27 8.62
CA ASP A 276 25.66 -26.04 9.85
C ASP A 276 24.35 -25.59 10.53
N MET A 277 24.12 -24.28 10.64
CA MET A 277 22.89 -23.71 11.23
C MET A 277 21.61 -24.13 10.47
N LYS A 278 21.73 -24.50 9.18
CA LYS A 278 20.62 -24.99 8.38
C LYS A 278 20.02 -26.30 8.90
N HIS A 279 20.80 -27.11 9.62
CA HIS A 279 20.32 -28.34 10.23
C HIS A 279 19.30 -28.10 11.34
N ILE A 280 19.39 -26.97 12.05
CA ILE A 280 18.51 -26.62 13.17
C ILE A 280 17.06 -26.45 12.68
N TYR A 281 16.83 -25.54 11.72
CA TYR A 281 15.46 -25.19 11.29
C TYR A 281 14.86 -26.13 10.23
N ASN A 282 15.68 -26.94 9.55
CA ASN A 282 15.21 -28.00 8.65
C ASN A 282 14.99 -29.34 9.34
N ALA A 283 15.28 -29.44 10.64
CA ALA A 283 15.02 -30.66 11.39
C ALA A 283 13.54 -31.08 11.29
N PRO A 284 13.23 -32.39 11.31
CA PRO A 284 11.86 -32.87 11.22
C PRO A 284 11.07 -32.61 12.50
N THR A 285 11.72 -32.69 13.66
CA THR A 285 11.11 -32.57 14.99
C THR A 285 11.88 -31.58 15.87
N LYS A 286 11.24 -31.11 16.95
CA LYS A 286 11.85 -30.22 17.94
C LYS A 286 13.08 -30.87 18.60
N GLN A 287 13.02 -32.16 18.91
CA GLN A 287 14.15 -32.91 19.49
C GLN A 287 15.34 -33.01 18.53
N ALA A 288 15.08 -33.25 17.25
CA ALA A 288 16.14 -33.28 16.23
C ALA A 288 16.75 -31.88 16.02
N ALA A 289 15.94 -30.82 16.13
CA ALA A 289 16.43 -29.45 16.08
C ALA A 289 17.33 -29.11 17.27
N GLU A 290 16.96 -29.58 18.46
CA GLU A 290 17.74 -29.38 19.70
C GLU A 290 19.08 -30.10 19.64
N ALA A 291 19.10 -31.35 19.17
CA ALA A 291 20.34 -32.08 18.90
C ALA A 291 21.24 -31.32 17.91
N ALA A 292 20.66 -30.84 16.80
CA ALA A 292 21.40 -30.04 15.83
C ALA A 292 21.91 -28.71 16.40
N LEU A 293 21.20 -28.08 17.34
CA LEU A 293 21.67 -26.88 18.05
C LEU A 293 22.85 -27.22 18.97
N ASN A 294 22.84 -28.37 19.62
CA ASN A 294 23.95 -28.82 20.46
C ASN A 294 25.20 -29.12 19.61
N ASP A 295 25.06 -29.85 18.51
CA ASP A 295 26.17 -30.09 17.55
C ASP A 295 26.73 -28.77 17.00
N PHE A 296 25.84 -27.83 16.70
CA PHE A 296 26.21 -26.49 16.27
C PHE A 296 26.98 -25.71 17.34
N ALA A 297 26.56 -25.83 18.60
CA ALA A 297 27.21 -25.21 19.75
C ALA A 297 28.60 -25.79 19.98
N GLU A 298 28.77 -27.11 19.97
CA GLU A 298 30.08 -27.76 20.14
C GLU A 298 31.13 -27.22 19.15
N LYS A 299 30.71 -26.99 17.90
CA LYS A 299 31.61 -26.51 16.84
C LYS A 299 31.90 -25.01 16.93
N TRP A 300 30.92 -24.19 17.27
CA TRP A 300 30.99 -22.74 17.08
C TRP A 300 30.94 -21.91 18.36
N GLU A 301 30.54 -22.46 19.51
CA GLU A 301 30.37 -21.74 20.78
C GLU A 301 31.67 -21.09 21.26
N SER A 302 32.80 -21.76 21.06
CA SER A 302 34.14 -21.24 21.41
C SER A 302 34.51 -19.95 20.66
N LYS A 303 34.01 -19.75 19.43
CA LYS A 303 34.32 -18.59 18.57
C LYS A 303 33.20 -17.56 18.54
N TYR A 304 31.94 -18.01 18.54
CA TYR A 304 30.76 -17.19 18.30
C TYR A 304 29.70 -17.39 19.39
N SER A 305 30.11 -17.43 20.66
CA SER A 305 29.25 -17.68 21.83
C SER A 305 27.96 -16.89 21.85
N TYR A 306 27.99 -15.61 21.43
CA TYR A 306 26.79 -14.76 21.35
C TYR A 306 25.72 -15.34 20.41
N ALA A 307 26.11 -15.91 19.28
CA ALA A 307 25.13 -16.48 18.35
C ALA A 307 24.43 -17.70 18.97
N ILE A 308 25.18 -18.59 19.62
CA ILE A 308 24.62 -19.77 20.30
C ILE A 308 23.71 -19.34 21.45
N LYS A 309 24.17 -18.40 22.28
CA LYS A 309 23.37 -17.82 23.37
C LYS A 309 22.06 -17.26 22.86
N SER A 310 22.09 -16.46 21.79
CA SER A 310 20.89 -15.91 21.15
C SER A 310 19.90 -16.98 20.70
N TRP A 311 20.37 -18.15 20.23
CA TRP A 311 19.49 -19.27 19.88
C TRP A 311 18.90 -19.96 21.11
N ARG A 312 19.71 -20.21 22.15
CA ARG A 312 19.26 -20.84 23.39
C ARG A 312 18.24 -19.95 24.13
N ASP A 313 18.52 -18.66 24.26
CA ASP A 313 17.67 -17.70 24.96
C ASP A 313 16.27 -17.57 24.32
N ASN A 314 16.16 -17.82 23.01
CA ASN A 314 14.92 -17.67 22.24
C ASN A 314 14.35 -19.03 21.77
N TRP A 315 14.86 -20.15 22.29
CA TRP A 315 14.59 -21.48 21.76
C TRP A 315 13.11 -21.84 21.71
N ASP A 316 12.38 -21.56 22.79
CA ASP A 316 10.95 -21.89 22.89
C ASP A 316 10.14 -21.15 21.82
N GLU A 317 10.42 -19.87 21.61
CA GLU A 317 9.71 -19.03 20.64
C GLU A 317 10.20 -19.26 19.20
N LEU A 318 11.42 -19.75 19.02
CA LEU A 318 11.95 -20.16 17.72
C LEU A 318 11.42 -21.53 17.26
N THR A 319 10.92 -22.36 18.18
CA THR A 319 10.50 -23.74 17.88
C THR A 319 9.01 -23.98 17.88
N VAL A 320 8.17 -22.96 18.13
CA VAL A 320 6.70 -23.07 18.11
C VAL A 320 6.18 -23.63 16.78
N PHE A 321 6.86 -23.36 15.67
CA PHE A 321 6.47 -23.89 14.37
C PHE A 321 6.46 -25.44 14.30
N PHE A 322 7.16 -26.13 15.21
CA PHE A 322 7.15 -27.59 15.31
C PHE A 322 5.87 -28.15 15.90
N ASP A 323 5.11 -27.32 16.62
CA ASP A 323 3.82 -27.71 17.20
C ASP A 323 2.72 -27.77 16.14
N PHE A 324 3.01 -27.28 14.93
CA PHE A 324 2.08 -27.27 13.81
C PHE A 324 2.42 -28.28 12.71
N PRO A 325 1.39 -28.82 12.01
CA PRO A 325 1.54 -29.62 10.81
C PRO A 325 2.35 -28.89 9.72
N VAL A 326 2.91 -29.68 8.79
CA VAL A 326 3.80 -29.18 7.72
C VAL A 326 3.13 -28.09 6.87
N GLU A 327 1.82 -28.17 6.69
CA GLU A 327 0.99 -27.22 5.94
C GLU A 327 1.05 -25.82 6.57
N ILE A 328 0.87 -25.73 7.90
CA ILE A 328 0.91 -24.48 8.65
C ILE A 328 2.35 -24.03 8.87
N ARG A 329 3.25 -24.97 9.23
CA ARG A 329 4.68 -24.73 9.40
C ARG A 329 5.26 -24.00 8.20
N LYS A 330 4.98 -24.46 6.97
CA LYS A 330 5.41 -23.81 5.72
C LYS A 330 5.01 -22.35 5.60
N ILE A 331 3.86 -21.96 6.13
CA ILE A 331 3.37 -20.58 6.05
C ILE A 331 4.04 -19.70 7.11
N ILE A 332 4.29 -20.26 8.30
CA ILE A 332 4.90 -19.53 9.42
C ILE A 332 6.40 -19.33 9.20
N TYR A 333 7.15 -20.39 8.86
CA TYR A 333 8.61 -20.28 8.77
C TYR A 333 9.08 -19.53 7.51
N THR A 334 8.27 -19.52 6.44
CA THR A 334 8.63 -18.79 5.22
C THR A 334 8.32 -17.31 5.41
N THR A 335 9.33 -16.53 5.78
CA THR A 335 9.24 -15.05 5.77
C THR A 335 8.97 -14.48 4.39
N ASN A 336 8.96 -15.31 3.35
CA ASN A 336 8.66 -14.97 1.97
C ASN A 336 7.48 -14.01 1.81
N LEU A 337 6.41 -14.11 2.63
CA LEU A 337 5.30 -13.19 2.48
C LEU A 337 5.69 -11.74 2.81
N ILE A 338 6.15 -11.50 4.04
CA ILE A 338 6.47 -10.15 4.52
C ILE A 338 7.77 -9.64 3.88
N GLU A 339 8.74 -10.51 3.59
CA GLU A 339 9.95 -10.14 2.86
C GLU A 339 9.68 -9.78 1.40
N ASN A 340 8.75 -10.47 0.72
CA ASN A 340 8.35 -10.09 -0.63
C ASN A 340 7.63 -8.73 -0.62
N LEU A 341 6.77 -8.49 0.37
CA LEU A 341 6.14 -7.19 0.56
C LEU A 341 7.18 -6.09 0.80
N ASN A 342 8.11 -6.31 1.72
CA ASN A 342 9.20 -5.38 2.01
C ASN A 342 10.09 -5.15 0.78
N GLY A 343 10.39 -6.19 0.02
CA GLY A 343 11.14 -6.11 -1.23
C GLY A 343 10.43 -5.26 -2.29
N LYS A 344 9.10 -5.38 -2.42
CA LYS A 344 8.29 -4.53 -3.29
C LYS A 344 8.25 -3.08 -2.83
N ILE A 345 8.09 -2.84 -1.52
CA ILE A 345 8.14 -1.49 -0.96
C ILE A 345 9.50 -0.86 -1.28
N ARG A 346 10.60 -1.57 -0.97
CA ARG A 346 11.96 -1.12 -1.30
C ARG A 346 12.15 -0.87 -2.79
N LYS A 347 11.57 -1.70 -3.67
CA LYS A 347 11.61 -1.49 -5.14
C LYS A 347 11.04 -0.13 -5.54
N TYR A 348 9.92 0.29 -4.95
CA TYR A 348 9.26 1.55 -5.27
C TYR A 348 9.81 2.75 -4.48
N THR A 349 10.51 2.53 -3.37
CA THR A 349 11.08 3.63 -2.56
C THR A 349 12.58 3.84 -2.77
N LYS A 350 13.31 2.90 -3.39
CA LYS A 350 14.79 2.96 -3.52
C LYS A 350 15.33 4.22 -4.19
N ASN A 351 14.56 4.84 -5.09
CA ASN A 351 14.97 6.03 -5.81
C ASN A 351 14.98 7.28 -4.89
N LYS A 352 14.28 7.23 -3.76
CA LYS A 352 14.19 8.31 -2.77
C LYS A 352 15.23 8.08 -1.66
N MET A 353 16.42 8.66 -1.83
CA MET A 353 17.55 8.52 -0.89
C MET A 353 17.23 9.01 0.54
N SER A 354 16.42 10.05 0.67
CA SER A 354 15.87 10.54 1.94
C SER A 354 14.51 11.18 1.73
N PHE A 355 13.59 10.98 2.66
CA PHE A 355 12.28 11.62 2.65
C PHE A 355 12.33 12.99 3.36
N PRO A 356 11.62 14.01 2.84
CA PRO A 356 11.62 15.34 3.43
C PRO A 356 10.81 15.43 4.74
N THR A 357 9.77 14.59 4.89
CA THR A 357 8.85 14.59 6.02
C THR A 357 8.34 13.17 6.32
N ASP A 358 7.76 12.99 7.51
CA ASP A 358 7.11 11.76 7.94
C ASP A 358 5.90 11.40 7.04
N ASP A 359 5.12 12.41 6.68
CA ASP A 359 3.98 12.24 5.78
C ASP A 359 4.41 11.80 4.36
N ALA A 360 5.56 12.28 3.86
CA ALA A 360 6.08 11.85 2.56
C ALA A 360 6.48 10.37 2.53
N VAL A 361 7.05 9.85 3.62
CA VAL A 361 7.40 8.42 3.71
C VAL A 361 6.14 7.57 3.86
N LEU A 362 5.16 8.00 4.68
CA LEU A 362 3.88 7.32 4.83
C LEU A 362 3.13 7.22 3.50
N LYS A 363 3.05 8.31 2.72
CA LYS A 363 2.46 8.30 1.37
C LYS A 363 3.11 7.30 0.44
N SER A 364 4.44 7.33 0.39
CA SER A 364 5.19 6.46 -0.52
C SER A 364 5.03 4.99 -0.16
N VAL A 365 5.05 4.65 1.14
CA VAL A 365 4.82 3.28 1.59
C VAL A 365 3.37 2.86 1.38
N PHE A 366 2.38 3.68 1.71
CA PHE A 366 0.96 3.39 1.48
C PHE A 366 0.66 3.07 0.02
N LEU A 367 1.15 3.91 -0.89
CA LEU A 367 0.95 3.70 -2.32
C LEU A 367 1.67 2.45 -2.83
N ALA A 368 2.88 2.19 -2.34
CA ALA A 368 3.60 0.94 -2.62
C ALA A 368 2.85 -0.29 -2.08
N LEU A 369 2.24 -0.20 -0.90
CA LEU A 369 1.40 -1.25 -0.32
C LEU A 369 0.16 -1.51 -1.19
N ARG A 370 -0.56 -0.46 -1.61
CA ARG A 370 -1.71 -0.60 -2.53
C ARG A 370 -1.29 -1.28 -3.83
N GLU A 371 -0.18 -0.87 -4.43
CA GLU A 371 0.31 -1.49 -5.66
C GLU A 371 0.72 -2.95 -5.44
N ALA A 372 1.39 -3.26 -4.33
CA ALA A 372 1.82 -4.61 -4.00
C ALA A 372 0.66 -5.58 -3.73
N THR A 373 -0.42 -5.08 -3.12
CA THR A 373 -1.61 -5.84 -2.68
C THR A 373 -2.69 -5.97 -3.74
N LYS A 374 -2.68 -5.18 -4.83
CA LYS A 374 -3.57 -5.37 -6.00
C LYS A 374 -3.58 -6.81 -6.54
N LYS A 375 -2.46 -7.53 -6.39
CA LYS A 375 -2.32 -8.92 -6.84
C LYS A 375 -2.73 -9.97 -5.78
N TRP A 376 -3.15 -9.56 -4.59
CA TRP A 376 -3.59 -10.45 -3.51
C TRP A 376 -5.08 -10.78 -3.65
N THR A 377 -5.44 -11.38 -4.79
CA THR A 377 -6.83 -11.72 -5.11
C THR A 377 -7.20 -13.13 -4.70
N MET A 378 -6.22 -14.04 -4.65
CA MET A 378 -6.43 -15.46 -4.38
C MET A 378 -6.03 -15.83 -2.94
N PRO A 379 -6.74 -16.81 -2.33
CA PRO A 379 -6.30 -17.44 -1.10
C PRO A 379 -4.91 -18.08 -1.24
N ILE A 380 -4.30 -18.41 -0.10
CA ILE A 380 -3.07 -19.20 -0.10
C ILE A 380 -3.29 -20.58 -0.74
N ARG A 381 -2.22 -21.16 -1.29
CA ARG A 381 -2.29 -22.47 -1.95
C ARG A 381 -2.74 -23.55 -0.97
N ASN A 382 -3.54 -24.50 -1.46
CA ASN A 382 -4.09 -25.60 -0.67
C ASN A 382 -4.92 -25.15 0.55
N TRP A 383 -5.63 -24.03 0.42
CA TRP A 383 -6.34 -23.40 1.53
C TRP A 383 -7.25 -24.34 2.32
N GLY A 384 -8.04 -25.17 1.65
CA GLY A 384 -8.94 -26.11 2.35
C GLY A 384 -8.21 -27.10 3.27
N ILE A 385 -7.02 -27.56 2.87
CA ILE A 385 -6.20 -28.46 3.71
C ILE A 385 -5.66 -27.69 4.92
N VAL A 386 -5.16 -26.47 4.70
CA VAL A 386 -4.64 -25.61 5.75
C VAL A 386 -5.73 -25.24 6.76
N LEU A 387 -6.93 -24.89 6.27
CA LEU A 387 -8.06 -24.53 7.10
C LEU A 387 -8.49 -25.69 8.01
N ASN A 388 -8.56 -26.91 7.47
CA ASN A 388 -8.86 -28.09 8.29
C ASN A 388 -7.86 -28.28 9.43
N GLN A 389 -6.57 -28.04 9.21
CA GLN A 389 -5.57 -28.10 10.28
C GLN A 389 -5.80 -27.00 11.33
N PHE A 390 -6.13 -25.77 10.91
CA PHE A 390 -6.48 -24.71 11.86
C PHE A 390 -7.73 -25.05 12.67
N MET A 391 -8.76 -25.63 12.06
CA MET A 391 -9.98 -26.05 12.76
C MET A 391 -9.70 -27.13 13.80
N LEU A 392 -8.84 -28.10 13.48
CA LEU A 392 -8.48 -29.16 14.43
C LEU A 392 -7.65 -28.64 15.62
N ILE A 393 -6.74 -27.70 15.38
CA ILE A 393 -5.81 -27.20 16.41
C ILE A 393 -6.46 -26.11 17.28
N PHE A 394 -7.35 -25.30 16.69
CA PHE A 394 -7.97 -24.13 17.33
C PHE A 394 -9.49 -24.21 17.35
N GLU A 395 -10.07 -25.39 17.51
CA GLU A 395 -11.52 -25.67 17.43
C GLU A 395 -12.39 -24.68 18.22
N GLU A 396 -12.01 -24.39 19.47
CA GLU A 396 -12.79 -23.51 20.36
C GLU A 396 -12.68 -22.01 19.98
N ARG A 397 -11.65 -21.63 19.21
CA ARG A 397 -11.31 -20.24 18.88
C ARG A 397 -11.66 -19.87 17.45
N LEU A 398 -11.55 -20.82 16.52
CA LEU A 398 -11.86 -20.61 15.11
C LEU A 398 -13.35 -20.85 14.83
N ARG A 399 -14.13 -19.78 14.90
CA ARG A 399 -15.53 -19.78 14.45
C ARG A 399 -15.58 -19.42 12.97
N LEU A 400 -16.16 -20.28 12.14
CA LEU A 400 -16.32 -20.01 10.70
C LEU A 400 -17.56 -19.18 10.39
#